data_AF-A0A960ZYU9-F1
#
_entry.id   AF-A0A960ZYU9-F1
#
_cell.length_a   1.000
_cell.length_b   1.000
_cell.length_c   1.000
_cell.angle_alpha   90.00
_cell.angle_beta   90.00
_cell.angle_gamma   90.00
#
_symmetry.space_group_name_H-M   'P 1'
#
loop_
_entity.id
_entity.type
_entity.pdbx_description
1 polymer ?
#
loop_
_entity_poly.entity_id
_entity_poly.type
_entity_poly.pdbx_seq_one_letter_code
_entity_poly.pdbx_strand_id
1 'polypeptide(L)'
;LLKEEGNRVIFVSKDFAARLKAEALGLDAEDYENLKYSYKEIYQGLSTHSISKEEIDLFFHKGLLVLKDHQFEANEYALLQAAERDQVLAKYDSERKGLIPLLPSRNIWGIHPRNRQQQCAVDLLMRDDIKLVTLVGPAGTGKTLLALACGLRKVFDESIYSRILITRPIVPLGRDIGYLPGTKDEKLKNWMQPIFDNLEFICESSKSPETNETFRWVMESSRIEMEAVTYIRGRSLPKMFIVIDEAQNLTPHEVKTIISRAGEDTKVILAGDPTQIDNPYLDKDSNGLTYAISRFLPYPIYGGIFLNKTERSQLAALAAEVL
;
A
#
# COMPACT_ATOMS: atom_id res chain seq x y z
N LEU A 1 -18.01 30.21 -29.75
CA LEU A 1 -17.82 31.60 -29.30
C LEU A 1 -16.33 31.94 -29.21
N LEU A 2 -15.59 31.74 -28.11
CA LEU A 2 -14.17 32.17 -28.02
C LEU A 2 -13.23 31.61 -29.10
N LYS A 3 -13.39 30.34 -29.49
CA LYS A 3 -12.60 29.71 -30.57
C LYS A 3 -12.99 30.22 -31.96
N GLU A 4 -14.28 30.48 -32.17
CA GLU A 4 -14.80 31.03 -33.44
C GLU A 4 -14.37 32.49 -33.62
N GLU A 5 -14.11 33.19 -32.51
CA GLU A 5 -13.49 34.52 -32.47
C GLU A 5 -11.96 34.50 -32.67
N GLY A 6 -11.36 33.33 -32.95
CA GLY A 6 -9.94 33.19 -33.26
C GLY A 6 -9.01 33.10 -32.05
N ASN A 7 -9.55 33.02 -30.83
CA ASN A 7 -8.72 32.87 -29.63
C ASN A 7 -8.22 31.42 -29.48
N ARG A 8 -7.00 31.26 -28.94
CA ARG A 8 -6.50 29.97 -28.47
C ARG A 8 -7.32 29.55 -27.24
N VAL A 9 -8.13 28.51 -27.38
CA VAL A 9 -8.97 27.97 -26.31
C VAL A 9 -8.47 26.59 -25.94
N ILE A 10 -8.12 26.42 -24.68
CA ILE A 10 -7.72 25.13 -24.10
C ILE A 10 -8.81 24.71 -23.10
N PHE A 11 -9.34 23.50 -23.28
CA PHE A 11 -10.28 22.90 -22.35
C PHE A 11 -9.52 22.20 -21.22
N VAL A 12 -9.52 22.81 -20.04
CA VAL A 12 -8.85 22.24 -18.86
C VAL A 12 -9.87 21.49 -18.02
N SER A 13 -9.67 20.18 -17.84
CA SER A 13 -10.56 19.34 -17.02
C SER A 13 -9.80 18.18 -16.39
N LYS A 14 -10.21 17.78 -15.18
CA LYS A 14 -9.74 16.54 -14.55
C LYS A 14 -10.40 15.29 -15.14
N ASP A 15 -11.56 15.43 -15.77
CA ASP A 15 -12.29 14.31 -16.38
C ASP A 15 -11.65 13.95 -17.72
N PHE A 16 -11.05 12.75 -17.79
CA PHE A 16 -10.43 12.22 -19.00
C PHE A 16 -11.44 12.06 -20.15
N ALA A 17 -12.66 11.60 -19.88
CA ALA A 17 -13.70 11.43 -20.89
C ALA A 17 -14.18 12.78 -21.43
N ALA A 18 -14.25 13.81 -20.58
CA ALA A 18 -14.55 15.17 -21.02
C ALA A 18 -13.45 15.74 -21.92
N ARG A 19 -12.18 15.46 -21.61
CA ARG A 19 -11.04 15.87 -22.44
C ARG A 19 -11.01 15.16 -23.79
N LEU A 20 -11.23 13.85 -23.83
CA LEU A 20 -11.39 13.10 -25.09
C LEU A 20 -12.52 13.65 -25.97
N LYS A 21 -13.65 14.01 -25.35
CA LYS A 21 -14.76 14.66 -26.07
C LYS A 21 -14.39 16.03 -26.59
N ALA A 22 -13.65 16.83 -25.82
CA ALA A 22 -13.17 18.14 -26.24
C ALA A 22 -12.21 18.01 -27.44
N GLU A 23 -11.25 17.08 -27.38
CA GLU A 23 -10.32 16.76 -28.47
C GLU A 23 -11.06 16.28 -29.73
N ALA A 24 -12.07 15.41 -29.57
CA ALA A 24 -12.92 14.94 -30.67
C ALA A 24 -13.74 16.08 -31.31
N LEU A 25 -14.06 17.14 -30.56
CA LEU A 25 -14.68 18.37 -31.04
C LEU A 25 -13.65 19.39 -31.58
N GLY A 26 -12.38 18.99 -31.67
CA GLY A 26 -11.26 19.77 -32.19
C GLY A 26 -10.76 20.84 -31.22
N LEU A 27 -11.13 20.81 -29.93
CA LEU A 27 -10.57 21.69 -28.91
C LEU A 27 -9.29 21.07 -28.35
N ASP A 28 -8.23 21.85 -28.20
CA ASP A 28 -7.08 21.43 -27.40
C ASP A 28 -7.56 21.21 -25.98
N ALA A 29 -7.23 20.06 -25.39
CA ALA A 29 -7.60 19.73 -24.02
C ALA A 29 -6.35 19.45 -23.19
N GLU A 30 -6.30 20.01 -21.99
CA GLU A 30 -5.20 19.81 -21.06
C GLU A 30 -5.73 19.27 -19.74
N ASP A 31 -4.92 18.48 -19.06
CA ASP A 31 -5.20 18.13 -17.67
C ASP A 31 -5.07 19.35 -16.78
N TYR A 32 -5.78 19.36 -15.67
CA TYR A 32 -5.51 20.31 -14.61
C TYR A 32 -4.22 19.91 -13.86
N GLU A 33 -3.08 20.50 -14.23
CA GLU A 33 -1.72 20.05 -13.86
C GLU A 33 -1.26 20.26 -12.41
N ASN A 34 -2.09 20.71 -11.48
CA ASN A 34 -1.60 21.03 -10.12
C ASN A 34 -1.23 19.83 -9.23
N LEU A 35 -1.40 18.57 -9.68
CA LEU A 35 -1.27 17.38 -8.82
C LEU A 35 -0.69 16.13 -9.50
N LYS A 36 0.02 16.26 -10.64
CA LYS A 36 0.63 15.09 -11.29
C LYS A 36 1.99 14.77 -10.70
N TYR A 37 2.14 13.53 -10.22
CA TYR A 37 3.42 12.96 -9.83
C TYR A 37 3.72 11.78 -10.76
N SER A 38 4.87 11.81 -11.44
CA SER A 38 5.23 10.81 -12.43
C SER A 38 5.39 9.43 -11.79
N TYR A 39 4.56 8.47 -12.19
CA TYR A 39 4.69 7.07 -11.82
C TYR A 39 6.08 6.49 -12.18
N LYS A 40 6.73 7.01 -13.23
CA LYS A 40 8.09 6.57 -13.61
C LYS A 40 9.12 6.86 -12.51
N GLU A 41 8.85 7.84 -11.66
CA GLU A 41 9.71 8.28 -10.56
C GLU A 41 9.12 7.86 -9.21
N ILE A 42 8.19 6.89 -9.21
CA ILE A 42 7.58 6.43 -7.96
C ILE A 42 8.64 5.89 -7.02
N TYR A 43 8.58 6.34 -5.77
CA TYR A 43 9.49 5.95 -4.72
C TYR A 43 9.50 4.43 -4.54
N GLN A 44 10.69 3.83 -4.65
CA GLN A 44 10.87 2.38 -4.60
C GLN A 44 10.96 1.84 -3.17
N GLY A 45 11.47 2.63 -2.23
CA GLY A 45 11.64 2.24 -0.83
C GLY A 45 12.79 1.26 -0.55
N LEU A 46 13.45 0.72 -1.58
CA LEU A 46 14.62 -0.14 -1.45
C LEU A 46 15.68 0.25 -2.47
N SER A 47 16.84 0.67 -1.99
CA SER A 47 18.05 0.94 -2.80
C SER A 47 19.13 -0.12 -2.54
N THR A 48 20.05 -0.31 -3.48
CA THR A 48 21.15 -1.28 -3.35
C THR A 48 22.48 -0.55 -3.31
N HIS A 49 23.32 -0.88 -2.33
CA HIS A 49 24.59 -0.21 -2.07
C HIS A 49 25.72 -1.22 -1.92
N SER A 50 26.77 -1.03 -2.69
CA SER A 50 27.99 -1.84 -2.58
C SER A 50 28.87 -1.30 -1.46
N ILE A 51 29.22 -2.14 -0.49
CA ILE A 51 30.04 -1.80 0.68
C ILE A 51 31.11 -2.85 0.91
N SER A 52 32.10 -2.59 1.76
CA SER A 52 33.12 -3.57 2.12
C SER A 52 32.59 -4.64 3.08
N LYS A 53 33.27 -5.80 3.13
CA LYS A 53 32.91 -6.87 4.07
C LYS A 53 33.13 -6.42 5.52
N GLU A 54 34.17 -5.64 5.75
CA GLU A 54 34.50 -5.05 7.05
C GLU A 54 33.37 -4.14 7.54
N GLU A 55 32.72 -3.38 6.65
CA GLU A 55 31.55 -2.57 6.99
C GLU A 55 30.32 -3.42 7.33
N ILE A 56 30.11 -4.55 6.64
CA ILE A 56 29.04 -5.51 6.97
C ILE A 56 29.28 -6.11 8.37
N ASP A 57 30.50 -6.57 8.65
CA ASP A 57 30.85 -7.16 9.94
C ASP A 57 30.70 -6.12 11.06
N LEU A 58 31.17 -4.89 10.82
CA LEU A 58 31.00 -3.78 11.74
C LEU A 58 29.51 -3.46 11.97
N PHE A 59 28.69 -3.52 10.94
CA PHE A 59 27.25 -3.31 11.02
C PHE A 59 26.56 -4.37 11.89
N PHE A 60 26.93 -5.65 11.74
CA PHE A 60 26.44 -6.71 12.62
C PHE A 60 26.84 -6.53 14.08
N HIS A 61 28.05 -6.01 14.35
CA HIS A 61 28.53 -5.78 15.71
C HIS A 61 27.98 -4.51 16.36
N LYS A 62 27.89 -3.40 15.62
CA LYS A 62 27.49 -2.08 16.14
C LYS A 62 25.99 -1.80 15.99
N GLY A 63 25.30 -2.48 15.07
CA GLY A 63 23.90 -2.25 14.76
C GLY A 63 23.62 -0.88 14.13
N LEU A 64 24.64 -0.19 13.61
CA LEU A 64 24.52 1.11 12.96
C LEU A 64 25.62 1.25 11.90
N LEU A 65 25.23 1.63 10.68
CA LEU A 65 26.14 1.97 9.59
C LEU A 65 25.78 3.34 9.01
N VAL A 66 26.77 4.22 8.83
CA VAL A 66 26.56 5.54 8.25
C VAL A 66 27.24 5.58 6.89
N LEU A 67 26.45 5.68 5.82
CA LEU A 67 26.96 5.90 4.47
C LEU A 67 26.96 7.39 4.18
N LYS A 68 28.15 7.95 3.95
CA LYS A 68 28.33 9.40 3.76
C LYS A 68 27.94 9.88 2.37
N ASP A 69 28.01 8.99 1.38
CA ASP A 69 27.85 9.33 -0.03
C ASP A 69 26.40 9.16 -0.54
N HIS A 70 25.47 8.88 0.36
CA HIS A 70 24.06 8.70 0.00
C HIS A 70 23.13 9.43 0.95
N GLN A 71 22.16 10.15 0.37
CA GLN A 71 21.09 10.78 1.11
C GLN A 71 19.87 9.86 1.07
N PHE A 72 19.57 9.24 2.21
CA PHE A 72 18.41 8.38 2.36
C PHE A 72 17.17 9.19 2.74
N GLU A 73 16.02 8.74 2.26
CA GLU A 73 14.73 9.17 2.79
C GLU A 73 14.45 8.48 4.13
N ALA A 74 13.59 9.09 4.95
CA ALA A 74 13.18 8.48 6.21
C ALA A 74 12.52 7.11 5.96
N ASN A 75 12.94 6.10 6.73
CA ASN A 75 12.46 4.72 6.60
C ASN A 75 12.76 4.03 5.25
N GLU A 76 13.69 4.57 4.45
CA GLU A 76 14.18 3.88 3.25
C GLU A 76 14.95 2.61 3.62
N TYR A 77 14.80 1.54 2.84
CA TYR A 77 15.58 0.33 3.00
C TYR A 77 16.80 0.31 2.07
N ALA A 78 17.87 -0.30 2.56
CA ALA A 78 19.11 -0.50 1.82
C ALA A 78 19.45 -1.99 1.79
N LEU A 79 19.69 -2.53 0.59
CA LEU A 79 20.38 -3.79 0.39
C LEU A 79 21.88 -3.52 0.33
N LEU A 80 22.59 -3.86 1.40
CA LEU A 80 24.04 -3.73 1.49
C LEU A 80 24.70 -5.00 0.95
N GLN A 81 25.63 -4.85 0.00
CA GLN A 81 26.30 -5.97 -0.65
C GLN A 81 27.82 -5.77 -0.72
N ALA A 82 28.61 -6.75 -0.26
CA ALA A 82 30.07 -6.74 -0.44
C ALA A 82 30.54 -7.70 -1.53
N ALA A 83 29.86 -8.85 -1.63
CA ALA A 83 30.00 -9.86 -2.67
C ALA A 83 28.65 -10.55 -2.87
N GLU A 84 28.49 -11.42 -3.87
CA GLU A 84 27.18 -12.07 -4.17
C GLU A 84 26.57 -12.80 -2.96
N ARG A 85 27.38 -13.28 -2.02
CA ARG A 85 26.93 -14.05 -0.85
C ARG A 85 26.80 -13.23 0.43
N ASP A 86 27.46 -12.07 0.51
CA ASP A 86 27.49 -11.23 1.70
C ASP A 86 26.53 -10.05 1.48
N GLN A 87 25.23 -10.32 1.73
CA GLN A 87 24.14 -9.36 1.53
C GLN A 87 23.30 -9.23 2.79
N VAL A 88 23.01 -7.99 3.20
CA VAL A 88 22.19 -7.71 4.37
C VAL A 88 21.21 -6.57 4.08
N LEU A 89 19.99 -6.69 4.59
CA LEU A 89 19.01 -5.61 4.56
C LEU A 89 19.19 -4.72 5.78
N ALA A 90 19.05 -3.42 5.58
CA ALA A 90 19.01 -2.42 6.63
C ALA A 90 17.92 -1.39 6.34
N LYS A 91 17.46 -0.70 7.38
CA LYS A 91 16.52 0.43 7.30
C LYS A 91 17.25 1.70 7.70
N TYR A 92 17.04 2.80 6.99
CA TYR A 92 17.50 4.11 7.41
C TYR A 92 16.66 4.67 8.56
N ASP A 93 17.32 5.07 9.63
CA ASP A 93 16.76 5.74 10.79
C ASP A 93 17.19 7.22 10.76
N SER A 94 16.20 8.10 10.60
CA SER A 94 16.44 9.54 10.46
C SER A 94 16.90 10.21 11.75
N GLU A 95 16.55 9.67 12.93
CA GLU A 95 16.98 10.21 14.22
C GLU A 95 18.45 9.85 14.48
N ARG A 96 18.83 8.60 14.18
CA ARG A 96 20.21 8.11 14.33
C ARG A 96 21.11 8.50 13.16
N LYS A 97 20.53 9.01 12.07
CA LYS A 97 21.21 9.38 10.82
C LYS A 97 22.07 8.24 10.26
N GLY A 98 21.51 7.03 10.26
CA GLY A 98 22.22 5.85 9.78
C GLY A 98 21.31 4.65 9.55
N LEU A 99 21.86 3.65 8.88
CA LEU A 99 21.23 2.37 8.62
C LEU A 99 21.26 1.51 9.89
N ILE A 100 20.12 0.93 10.24
CA ILE A 100 19.91 0.03 11.37
C ILE A 100 19.40 -1.34 10.88
N PRO A 101 19.60 -2.43 11.65
CA PRO A 101 19.05 -3.72 11.32
C PRO A 101 17.51 -3.70 11.26
N LEU A 102 16.96 -4.62 10.48
CA LEU A 102 15.53 -4.92 10.51
C LEU A 102 15.15 -5.47 11.89
N LEU A 103 13.87 -5.37 12.23
CA LEU A 103 13.30 -6.03 13.39
C LEU A 103 13.57 -7.54 13.31
N PRO A 104 13.84 -8.21 14.44
CA PRO A 104 14.00 -9.65 14.47
C PRO A 104 12.81 -10.35 13.83
N SER A 105 13.07 -11.45 13.12
CA SER A 105 12.02 -12.25 12.48
C SER A 105 10.97 -12.66 13.50
N ARG A 106 9.73 -12.31 13.20
CA ARG A 106 8.54 -12.55 14.02
C ARG A 106 7.64 -13.54 13.29
N ASN A 107 6.98 -14.44 14.01
CA ASN A 107 5.95 -15.29 13.43
C ASN A 107 4.71 -14.42 13.11
N ILE A 108 4.37 -14.25 11.84
CA ILE A 108 3.25 -13.41 11.42
C ILE A 108 2.12 -14.34 10.99
N TRP A 109 1.57 -15.08 11.96
CA TRP A 109 0.47 -16.01 11.72
C TRP A 109 0.80 -17.06 10.65
N GLY A 110 2.03 -17.58 10.70
CA GLY A 110 2.54 -18.55 9.72
C GLY A 110 2.91 -17.98 8.35
N ILE A 111 2.64 -16.70 8.10
CA ILE A 111 3.04 -16.02 6.88
C ILE A 111 4.51 -15.61 6.97
N HIS A 112 5.29 -15.99 5.96
CA HIS A 112 6.70 -15.66 5.84
C HIS A 112 6.98 -14.89 4.55
N PRO A 113 7.76 -13.79 4.61
CA PRO A 113 8.15 -13.08 3.40
C PRO A 113 9.06 -13.96 2.52
N ARG A 114 8.76 -14.01 1.21
CA ARG A 114 9.45 -14.86 0.23
C ARG A 114 10.61 -14.16 -0.48
N ASN A 115 10.63 -12.83 -0.46
CA ASN A 115 11.67 -12.02 -1.08
C ASN A 115 12.02 -10.80 -0.21
N ARG A 116 13.06 -10.06 -0.62
CA ARG A 116 13.61 -8.93 0.15
C ARG A 116 12.60 -7.80 0.32
N GLN A 117 11.83 -7.48 -0.72
CA GLN A 117 10.83 -6.43 -0.68
C GLN A 117 9.71 -6.78 0.31
N GLN A 118 9.30 -8.05 0.37
CA GLN A 118 8.34 -8.53 1.38
C GLN A 118 8.93 -8.50 2.80
N GLN A 119 10.24 -8.77 2.97
CA GLN A 119 10.91 -8.60 4.28
C GLN A 119 10.88 -7.14 4.74
N CYS A 120 11.16 -6.20 3.82
CA CYS A 120 11.06 -4.77 4.10
C CYS A 120 9.62 -4.35 4.41
N ALA A 121 8.63 -4.85 3.65
CA ALA A 121 7.21 -4.58 3.90
C ALA A 121 6.77 -5.06 5.28
N VAL A 122 7.17 -6.27 5.67
CA VAL A 122 6.90 -6.82 7.00
C VAL A 122 7.53 -5.96 8.10
N ASP A 123 8.81 -5.61 7.97
CA ASP A 123 9.49 -4.73 8.94
C ASP A 123 8.74 -3.39 9.09
N LEU A 124 8.37 -2.79 7.97
CA LEU A 124 7.64 -1.53 7.90
C LEU A 124 6.26 -1.59 8.57
N LEU A 125 5.51 -2.67 8.32
CA LEU A 125 4.20 -2.91 8.92
C LEU A 125 4.30 -3.16 10.43
N MET A 126 5.38 -3.79 10.90
CA MET A 126 5.56 -4.16 12.31
C MET A 126 6.14 -3.04 13.18
N ARG A 127 6.61 -1.93 12.59
CA ARG A 127 7.14 -0.75 13.30
C ARG A 127 6.04 0.17 13.79
N ASP A 128 5.96 0.41 15.09
CA ASP A 128 4.89 1.21 15.69
C ASP A 128 5.13 2.73 15.61
N ASP A 129 6.38 3.15 15.37
CA ASP A 129 6.80 4.53 15.11
C ASP A 129 6.30 5.06 13.76
N ILE A 130 6.10 4.16 12.78
CA ILE A 130 5.61 4.49 11.45
C ILE A 130 4.09 4.39 11.46
N LYS A 131 3.37 5.47 11.14
CA LYS A 131 1.91 5.55 11.21
C LYS A 131 1.22 5.49 9.85
N LEU A 132 1.91 5.87 8.78
CA LEU A 132 1.42 5.74 7.41
C LEU A 132 2.34 4.83 6.61
N VAL A 133 1.78 3.80 6.00
CA VAL A 133 2.52 2.84 5.18
C VAL A 133 1.91 2.78 3.79
N THR A 134 2.73 2.82 2.74
CA THR A 134 2.29 2.49 1.38
C THR A 134 2.95 1.22 0.89
N LEU A 135 2.14 0.23 0.50
CA LEU A 135 2.58 -0.97 -0.18
C LEU A 135 2.15 -0.87 -1.64
N VAL A 136 3.11 -0.76 -2.54
CA VAL A 136 2.85 -0.50 -3.96
C VAL A 136 3.38 -1.67 -4.79
N GLY A 137 2.69 -2.04 -5.86
CA GLY A 137 3.24 -2.96 -6.86
C GLY A 137 2.17 -3.82 -7.51
N PRO A 138 2.55 -4.69 -8.46
CA PRO A 138 1.61 -5.51 -9.22
C PRO A 138 0.71 -6.42 -8.37
N ALA A 139 -0.39 -6.89 -8.95
CA ALA A 139 -1.21 -7.92 -8.35
C ALA A 139 -0.41 -9.23 -8.08
N GLY A 140 -0.61 -9.85 -6.92
CA GLY A 140 0.09 -11.08 -6.52
C GLY A 140 1.48 -10.91 -5.90
N THR A 141 1.86 -9.68 -5.54
CA THR A 141 3.09 -9.38 -4.80
C THR A 141 2.94 -9.52 -3.27
N GLY A 142 1.71 -9.75 -2.79
CA GLY A 142 1.42 -10.02 -1.37
C GLY A 142 1.07 -8.80 -0.52
N LYS A 143 0.85 -7.62 -1.10
CA LYS A 143 0.52 -6.36 -0.38
C LYS A 143 -0.54 -6.55 0.71
N THR A 144 -1.75 -6.96 0.30
CA THR A 144 -2.92 -7.10 1.17
C THR A 144 -2.73 -8.24 2.16
N LEU A 145 -2.21 -9.39 1.71
CA LEU A 145 -1.91 -10.54 2.56
C LEU A 145 -0.95 -10.18 3.73
N LEU A 146 0.17 -9.52 3.41
CA LEU A 146 1.15 -9.12 4.43
C LEU A 146 0.58 -8.07 5.39
N ALA A 147 -0.18 -7.10 4.87
CA ALA A 147 -0.84 -6.09 5.69
C ALA A 147 -1.83 -6.73 6.68
N LEU A 148 -2.67 -7.66 6.21
CA LEU A 148 -3.63 -8.37 7.06
C LEU A 148 -2.94 -9.24 8.10
N ALA A 149 -1.91 -10.01 7.71
CA ALA A 149 -1.19 -10.87 8.64
C ALA A 149 -0.48 -10.07 9.75
N CYS A 150 0.15 -8.93 9.39
CA CYS A 150 0.75 -8.02 10.37
C CYS A 150 -0.32 -7.37 11.25
N GLY A 151 -1.46 -6.99 10.68
CA GLY A 151 -2.60 -6.44 11.41
C GLY A 151 -3.14 -7.43 12.44
N LEU A 152 -3.34 -8.70 12.06
CA LEU A 152 -3.78 -9.76 12.95
C LEU A 152 -2.81 -9.91 14.13
N ARG A 153 -1.51 -9.99 13.87
CA ARG A 153 -0.50 -10.03 14.93
C ARG A 153 -0.56 -8.80 15.84
N LYS A 154 -0.64 -7.60 15.28
CA LYS A 154 -0.65 -6.34 16.05
C LYS A 154 -1.90 -6.18 16.92
N VAL A 155 -3.02 -6.73 16.48
CA VAL A 155 -4.31 -6.69 17.20
C VAL A 155 -4.42 -7.84 18.17
N PHE A 156 -4.32 -9.09 17.70
CA PHE A 156 -4.59 -10.27 18.52
C PHE A 156 -3.42 -10.70 19.42
N ASP A 157 -2.17 -10.59 18.95
CA ASP A 157 -1.02 -11.08 19.71
C ASP A 157 -0.39 -9.97 20.57
N GLU A 158 -0.17 -8.78 19.97
CA GLU A 158 0.55 -7.68 20.62
C GLU A 158 -0.40 -6.68 21.31
N SER A 159 -1.71 -6.71 20.99
CA SER A 159 -2.73 -5.80 21.55
C SER A 159 -2.37 -4.31 21.46
N ILE A 160 -1.58 -3.92 20.45
CA ILE A 160 -1.20 -2.53 20.18
C ILE A 160 -2.41 -1.75 19.63
N TYR A 161 -3.16 -2.37 18.72
CA TYR A 161 -4.39 -1.80 18.18
C TYR A 161 -5.61 -2.58 18.68
N SER A 162 -6.71 -1.86 18.84
CA SER A 162 -7.97 -2.45 19.31
C SER A 162 -8.63 -3.32 18.23
N ARG A 163 -8.61 -2.84 16.98
CA ARG A 163 -9.33 -3.41 15.83
C ARG A 163 -8.55 -3.22 14.53
N ILE A 164 -8.82 -4.10 13.57
CA ILE A 164 -8.45 -3.95 12.15
C ILE A 164 -9.66 -3.38 11.42
N LEU A 165 -9.48 -2.28 10.69
CA LEU A 165 -10.49 -1.77 9.77
C LEU A 165 -10.00 -2.00 8.34
N ILE A 166 -10.75 -2.74 7.55
CA ILE A 166 -10.41 -3.04 6.17
C ILE A 166 -11.41 -2.32 5.28
N THR A 167 -10.91 -1.54 4.33
CA THR A 167 -11.75 -0.80 3.40
C THR A 167 -11.22 -0.90 1.98
N ARG A 168 -12.15 -0.85 1.03
CA ARG A 168 -11.90 -0.97 -0.39
C ARG A 168 -12.78 0.05 -1.12
N PRO A 169 -12.26 0.84 -2.07
CA PRO A 169 -13.07 1.73 -2.88
C PRO A 169 -14.07 0.91 -3.69
N ILE A 170 -15.29 1.43 -3.81
CA ILE A 170 -16.31 0.86 -4.68
C ILE A 170 -16.16 1.56 -6.02
N VAL A 171 -15.50 0.90 -6.97
CA VAL A 171 -15.43 1.37 -8.36
C VAL A 171 -16.42 0.56 -9.19
N PRO A 172 -17.42 1.20 -9.83
CA PRO A 172 -18.34 0.49 -10.69
C PRO A 172 -17.63 0.08 -12.00
N LEU A 173 -17.17 -1.16 -12.08
CA LEU A 173 -16.81 -1.78 -13.36
C LEU A 173 -18.10 -2.28 -14.03
N GLY A 174 -18.82 -1.38 -14.71
CA GLY A 174 -20.09 -1.68 -15.37
C GLY A 174 -21.30 -1.27 -14.55
N ARG A 175 -22.17 -2.21 -14.16
CA ARG A 175 -23.36 -1.90 -13.36
C ARG A 175 -22.94 -1.67 -11.91
N ASP A 176 -23.39 -0.55 -11.33
CA ASP A 176 -23.13 -0.18 -9.93
C ASP A 176 -23.47 -1.34 -8.97
N ILE A 177 -22.79 -1.44 -7.82
CA ILE A 177 -23.03 -2.46 -6.80
C ILE A 177 -24.51 -2.47 -6.36
N GLY A 178 -25.18 -1.32 -6.48
CA GLY A 178 -26.63 -1.17 -6.34
C GLY A 178 -27.46 -2.11 -7.22
N TYR A 179 -26.92 -2.61 -8.33
CA TYR A 179 -27.60 -3.47 -9.29
C TYR A 179 -27.54 -4.97 -8.98
N LEU A 180 -26.58 -5.43 -8.15
CA LEU A 180 -26.57 -6.83 -7.70
C LEU A 180 -27.89 -7.13 -6.96
N PRO A 181 -28.50 -8.32 -7.11
CA PRO A 181 -29.63 -8.70 -6.26
C PRO A 181 -29.15 -8.90 -4.80
N GLY A 182 -30.04 -8.71 -3.83
CA GLY A 182 -29.76 -8.93 -2.41
C GLY A 182 -29.66 -7.66 -1.56
N THR A 183 -29.38 -7.85 -0.28
CA THR A 183 -29.20 -6.77 0.70
C THR A 183 -27.89 -6.04 0.48
N LYS A 184 -27.76 -4.83 1.03
CA LYS A 184 -26.50 -4.06 0.98
C LYS A 184 -25.32 -4.86 1.55
N ASP A 185 -25.54 -5.60 2.63
CA ASP A 185 -24.49 -6.35 3.32
C ASP A 185 -24.05 -7.58 2.53
N GLU A 186 -24.97 -8.28 1.85
CA GLU A 186 -24.64 -9.39 0.94
C GLU A 186 -23.77 -8.92 -0.23
N LYS A 187 -24.08 -7.75 -0.78
CA LYS A 187 -23.30 -7.16 -1.87
C LYS A 187 -21.90 -6.76 -1.42
N LEU A 188 -21.80 -6.13 -0.26
CA LEU A 188 -20.52 -5.74 0.33
C LEU A 188 -19.68 -6.99 0.65
N LYS A 189 -20.31 -8.05 1.17
CA LYS A 189 -19.65 -9.33 1.42
C LYS A 189 -19.03 -9.90 0.15
N ASN A 190 -19.77 -9.94 -0.95
CA ASN A 190 -19.24 -10.42 -2.25
C ASN A 190 -18.07 -9.56 -2.75
N TRP A 191 -18.11 -8.25 -2.56
CA TRP A 191 -17.01 -7.34 -2.93
C TRP A 191 -15.75 -7.54 -2.07
N MET A 192 -15.95 -7.84 -0.79
CA MET A 192 -14.89 -8.09 0.20
C MET A 192 -14.41 -9.54 0.19
N GLN A 193 -14.92 -10.39 -0.70
CA GLN A 193 -14.55 -11.81 -0.75
C GLN A 193 -13.04 -12.06 -0.84
N PRO A 194 -12.26 -11.30 -1.64
CA PRO A 194 -10.80 -11.46 -1.66
C PRO A 194 -10.12 -11.20 -0.31
N ILE A 195 -10.73 -10.38 0.56
CA ILE A 195 -10.23 -10.15 1.92
C ILE A 195 -10.52 -11.36 2.82
N PHE A 196 -11.72 -11.93 2.71
CA PHE A 196 -12.08 -13.16 3.42
C PHE A 196 -11.15 -14.31 3.06
N ASP A 197 -10.90 -14.53 1.77
CA ASP A 197 -10.03 -15.60 1.28
C ASP A 197 -8.59 -15.44 1.83
N ASN A 198 -8.08 -14.20 1.90
CA ASN A 198 -6.77 -13.94 2.51
C ASN A 198 -6.76 -14.22 4.02
N LEU A 199 -7.81 -13.83 4.75
CA LEU A 199 -7.91 -14.07 6.19
C LEU A 199 -8.00 -15.57 6.50
N GLU A 200 -8.78 -16.32 5.72
CA GLU A 200 -8.88 -17.77 5.82
C GLU A 200 -7.51 -18.42 5.61
N PHE A 201 -6.81 -18.07 4.52
CA PHE A 201 -5.46 -18.55 4.25
C PHE A 201 -4.44 -18.24 5.36
N ILE A 202 -4.52 -17.04 5.96
CA ILE A 202 -3.65 -16.68 7.10
C ILE A 202 -3.97 -17.54 8.32
N CYS A 203 -5.26 -17.75 8.62
CA CYS A 203 -5.68 -18.58 9.75
C CYS A 203 -5.28 -20.05 9.55
N GLU A 204 -5.36 -20.59 8.33
CA GLU A 204 -4.88 -21.93 7.99
C GLU A 204 -3.36 -22.07 8.12
N SER A 205 -2.62 -21.02 7.77
CA SER A 205 -1.15 -20.98 7.87
C SER A 205 -0.68 -20.87 9.32
N SER A 206 -1.50 -20.29 10.19
CA SER A 206 -1.27 -20.29 11.63
C SER A 206 -1.39 -21.73 12.13
N LYS A 207 -0.34 -22.27 12.76
CA LYS A 207 -0.21 -23.70 13.16
C LYS A 207 -1.16 -24.12 14.29
N SER A 208 -2.40 -23.63 14.29
CA SER A 208 -3.45 -24.05 15.21
C SER A 208 -3.98 -25.43 14.79
N PRO A 209 -4.20 -26.37 15.72
CA PRO A 209 -4.70 -27.72 15.40
C PRO A 209 -6.07 -27.72 14.70
N GLU A 210 -6.81 -26.61 14.82
CA GLU A 210 -8.17 -26.44 14.30
C GLU A 210 -8.27 -25.16 13.46
N THR A 211 -7.90 -25.28 12.18
CA THR A 211 -7.82 -24.15 11.23
C THR A 211 -9.15 -23.42 11.05
N ASN A 212 -10.24 -24.18 10.87
CA ASN A 212 -11.59 -23.64 10.73
C ASN A 212 -12.08 -22.91 11.99
N GLU A 213 -11.64 -23.33 13.18
CA GLU A 213 -11.99 -22.64 14.42
C GLU A 213 -11.28 -21.30 14.56
N THR A 214 -10.01 -21.23 14.14
CA THR A 214 -9.22 -20.00 14.23
C THR A 214 -9.83 -18.88 13.39
N PHE A 215 -10.22 -19.19 12.14
CA PHE A 215 -10.88 -18.23 11.28
C PHE A 215 -12.23 -17.76 11.85
N ARG A 216 -13.07 -18.68 12.34
CA ARG A 216 -14.35 -18.34 12.98
C ARG A 216 -14.13 -17.44 14.20
N TRP A 217 -13.20 -17.80 15.08
CA TRP A 217 -12.89 -17.01 16.27
C TRP A 217 -12.44 -15.59 15.91
N VAL A 218 -11.56 -15.43 14.92
CA VAL A 218 -11.12 -14.12 14.42
C VAL A 218 -12.32 -13.29 13.95
N MET A 219 -13.22 -13.89 13.17
CA MET A 219 -14.41 -13.19 12.65
C MET A 219 -15.44 -12.85 13.73
N GLU A 220 -15.66 -13.75 14.70
CA GLU A 220 -16.61 -13.56 15.81
C GLU A 220 -16.11 -12.59 16.88
N SER A 221 -14.80 -12.34 16.95
CA SER A 221 -14.18 -11.43 17.92
C SER A 221 -14.69 -9.99 17.85
N SER A 222 -15.34 -9.60 16.75
CA SER A 222 -15.74 -8.21 16.45
C SER A 222 -14.56 -7.22 16.44
N ARG A 223 -13.32 -7.73 16.27
CA ARG A 223 -12.09 -6.92 16.15
C ARG A 223 -11.67 -6.69 14.69
N ILE A 224 -12.40 -7.26 13.74
CA ILE A 224 -12.24 -6.98 12.31
C ILE A 224 -13.51 -6.30 11.81
N GLU A 225 -13.34 -5.09 11.29
CA GLU A 225 -14.39 -4.31 10.64
C GLU A 225 -14.10 -4.26 9.14
N MET A 226 -15.12 -4.49 8.31
CA MET A 226 -15.03 -4.40 6.86
C MET A 226 -16.07 -3.41 6.37
N GLU A 227 -15.63 -2.28 5.82
CA GLU A 227 -16.53 -1.21 5.42
C GLU A 227 -16.12 -0.58 4.08
N ALA A 228 -17.08 -0.04 3.35
CA ALA A 228 -16.78 0.81 2.21
C ALA A 228 -16.22 2.16 2.68
N VAL A 229 -15.32 2.74 1.88
CA VAL A 229 -14.63 4.00 2.19
C VAL A 229 -15.59 5.14 2.57
N THR A 230 -16.79 5.16 1.99
CA THR A 230 -17.82 6.17 2.23
C THR A 230 -18.30 6.23 3.68
N TYR A 231 -18.20 5.14 4.44
CA TYR A 231 -18.64 5.07 5.85
C TYR A 231 -17.59 5.61 6.84
N ILE A 232 -16.36 5.86 6.39
CA ILE A 232 -15.28 6.40 7.25
C ILE A 232 -15.44 7.90 7.47
N ARG A 233 -16.10 8.60 6.54
CA ARG A 233 -16.26 10.05 6.60
C ARG A 233 -17.09 10.46 7.82
N GLY A 234 -16.54 11.37 8.63
CA GLY A 234 -17.22 11.86 9.84
C GLY A 234 -16.89 11.09 11.12
N ARG A 235 -16.16 9.96 11.06
CA ARG A 235 -15.72 9.21 12.24
C ARG A 235 -14.38 9.74 12.79
N SER A 236 -14.10 9.45 14.05
CA SER A 236 -12.74 9.45 14.59
C SER A 236 -12.36 8.01 14.87
N LEU A 237 -11.21 7.57 14.37
CA LEU A 237 -10.79 6.17 14.41
C LEU A 237 -9.47 6.03 15.19
N PRO A 238 -9.49 6.10 16.54
CA PRO A 238 -8.29 5.93 17.36
C PRO A 238 -7.97 4.45 17.59
N LYS A 239 -6.69 4.13 17.84
CA LYS A 239 -6.21 2.77 18.14
C LYS A 239 -6.64 1.71 17.12
N MET A 240 -6.58 2.03 15.83
CA MET A 240 -6.94 1.11 14.74
C MET A 240 -5.75 0.77 13.83
N PHE A 241 -5.78 -0.44 13.28
CA PHE A 241 -4.93 -0.84 12.16
C PHE A 241 -5.78 -0.81 10.88
N ILE A 242 -5.67 0.28 10.11
CA ILE A 242 -6.54 0.55 8.96
C ILE A 242 -5.84 0.09 7.67
N VAL A 243 -6.43 -0.86 6.95
CA VAL A 243 -5.97 -1.33 5.64
C VAL A 243 -6.91 -0.81 4.56
N ILE A 244 -6.38 0.01 3.67
CA ILE A 244 -7.08 0.56 2.50
C ILE A 244 -6.53 -0.17 1.28
N ASP A 245 -7.29 -1.17 0.83
CA ASP A 245 -6.95 -2.00 -0.32
C ASP A 245 -7.44 -1.33 -1.62
N GLU A 246 -6.77 -1.59 -2.75
CA GLU A 246 -7.01 -0.91 -4.04
C GLU A 246 -6.93 0.63 -3.97
N ALA A 247 -6.01 1.17 -3.17
CA ALA A 247 -5.91 2.61 -2.91
C ALA A 247 -5.66 3.47 -4.17
N GLN A 248 -5.18 2.89 -5.27
CA GLN A 248 -5.03 3.59 -6.56
C GLN A 248 -6.36 4.07 -7.15
N ASN A 249 -7.48 3.47 -6.72
CA ASN A 249 -8.81 3.83 -7.20
C ASN A 249 -9.42 5.02 -6.44
N LEU A 250 -8.71 5.54 -5.43
CA LEU A 250 -9.12 6.71 -4.66
C LEU A 250 -8.55 8.00 -5.24
N THR A 251 -9.30 9.07 -5.15
CA THR A 251 -8.83 10.42 -5.43
C THR A 251 -7.91 10.93 -4.29
N PRO A 252 -7.02 11.91 -4.55
CA PRO A 252 -6.26 12.59 -3.50
C PRO A 252 -7.12 13.15 -2.36
N HIS A 253 -8.32 13.62 -2.69
CA HIS A 253 -9.26 14.14 -1.70
C HIS A 253 -9.81 13.03 -0.79
N GLU A 254 -10.13 11.86 -1.34
CA GLU A 254 -10.59 10.72 -0.55
C GLU A 254 -9.49 10.19 0.36
N VAL A 255 -8.26 10.01 -0.15
CA VAL A 255 -7.12 9.60 0.69
C VAL A 255 -6.88 10.58 1.83
N LYS A 256 -6.89 11.89 1.55
CA LYS A 256 -6.84 12.93 2.60
C LYS A 256 -7.98 12.79 3.60
N THR A 257 -9.20 12.56 3.11
CA THR A 257 -10.38 12.40 3.95
C THR A 257 -10.24 11.21 4.88
N ILE A 258 -9.71 10.09 4.42
CA ILE A 258 -9.54 8.88 5.26
C ILE A 258 -8.38 9.08 6.25
N ILE A 259 -7.20 9.49 5.79
CA ILE A 259 -6.02 9.67 6.65
C ILE A 259 -6.31 10.67 7.77
N SER A 260 -7.03 11.76 7.50
CA SER A 260 -7.40 12.74 8.53
C SER A 260 -8.40 12.24 9.59
N ARG A 261 -8.93 11.01 9.45
CA ARG A 261 -9.79 10.36 10.45
C ARG A 261 -9.01 9.43 11.36
N ALA A 262 -7.77 9.10 11.02
CA ALA A 262 -6.88 8.34 11.88
C ALA A 262 -6.66 9.12 13.18
N GLY A 263 -7.22 8.61 14.28
CA GLY A 263 -7.04 9.17 15.60
C GLY A 263 -5.66 8.85 16.18
N GLU A 264 -5.49 9.17 17.46
CA GLU A 264 -4.29 8.79 18.20
C GLU A 264 -4.08 7.27 18.17
N ASP A 265 -2.81 6.86 18.13
CA ASP A 265 -2.38 5.46 18.09
C ASP A 265 -2.96 4.63 16.92
N THR A 266 -3.28 5.28 15.80
CA THR A 266 -3.75 4.59 14.59
C THR A 266 -2.65 4.47 13.55
N LYS A 267 -2.62 3.32 12.88
CA LYS A 267 -1.77 3.06 11.71
C LYS A 267 -2.66 2.91 10.47
N VAL A 268 -2.27 3.56 9.38
CA VAL A 268 -2.95 3.50 8.07
C VAL A 268 -2.03 2.87 7.05
N ILE A 269 -2.55 1.90 6.31
CA ILE A 269 -1.85 1.17 5.24
C ILE A 269 -2.61 1.42 3.94
N LEU A 270 -1.95 2.04 2.96
CA LEU A 270 -2.43 2.15 1.59
C LEU A 270 -1.79 1.03 0.78
N ALA A 271 -2.58 0.06 0.33
CA ALA A 271 -2.13 -1.01 -0.55
C ALA A 271 -2.75 -0.81 -1.94
N GLY A 272 -1.95 -0.86 -2.99
CA GLY A 272 -2.48 -0.71 -4.35
C GLY A 272 -1.48 -0.93 -5.46
N ASP A 273 -2.00 -0.88 -6.68
CA ASP A 273 -1.26 -1.04 -7.93
C ASP A 273 -1.59 0.13 -8.87
N PRO A 274 -0.74 1.17 -8.96
CA PRO A 274 -0.97 2.31 -9.85
C PRO A 274 -1.06 1.95 -11.35
N THR A 275 -0.73 0.72 -11.74
CA THR A 275 -0.88 0.24 -13.13
C THR A 275 -2.25 -0.39 -13.40
N GLN A 276 -3.03 -0.70 -12.36
CA GLN A 276 -4.38 -1.29 -12.45
C GLN A 276 -5.41 -0.35 -11.83
N ILE A 277 -5.79 0.67 -12.60
CA ILE A 277 -6.79 1.66 -12.17
C ILE A 277 -8.12 1.36 -12.84
N ASP A 278 -9.12 1.07 -12.02
CA ASP A 278 -10.48 0.80 -12.45
C ASP A 278 -11.29 2.10 -12.59
N ASN A 279 -10.91 3.14 -11.84
CA ASN A 279 -11.63 4.41 -11.82
C ASN A 279 -11.37 5.19 -13.12
N PRO A 280 -12.40 5.43 -13.97
CA PRO A 280 -12.20 6.05 -15.29
C PRO A 280 -11.78 7.52 -15.23
N TYR A 281 -11.86 8.15 -14.06
CA TYR A 281 -11.48 9.54 -13.84
C TYR A 281 -10.08 9.70 -13.24
N LEU A 282 -9.37 8.60 -13.02
CA LEU A 282 -8.03 8.60 -12.43
C LEU A 282 -7.02 7.99 -13.40
N ASP A 283 -5.79 8.47 -13.29
CA ASP A 283 -4.64 7.88 -13.96
C ASP A 283 -3.52 7.58 -12.94
N LYS A 284 -2.46 6.91 -13.41
CA LYS A 284 -1.31 6.50 -12.60
C LYS A 284 -0.58 7.68 -11.94
N ASP A 285 -0.71 8.88 -12.51
CA ASP A 285 0.01 10.07 -12.09
C ASP A 285 -0.86 11.01 -11.21
N SER A 286 -2.17 10.80 -11.17
CA SER A 286 -3.16 11.67 -10.50
C SER A 286 -4.00 10.99 -9.41
N ASN A 287 -3.82 9.68 -9.19
CA ASN A 287 -4.52 8.96 -8.14
C ASN A 287 -4.00 9.31 -6.72
N GLY A 288 -4.83 9.00 -5.73
CA GLY A 288 -4.57 9.29 -4.33
C GLY A 288 -3.39 8.53 -3.72
N LEU A 289 -3.06 7.34 -4.22
CA LEU A 289 -1.92 6.54 -3.75
C LEU A 289 -0.60 7.21 -4.17
N THR A 290 -0.41 7.50 -5.46
CA THR A 290 0.78 8.20 -5.97
C THR A 290 0.93 9.57 -5.29
N TYR A 291 -0.19 10.29 -5.14
CA TYR A 291 -0.21 11.58 -4.45
C TYR A 291 0.24 11.49 -2.98
N ALA A 292 -0.24 10.48 -2.23
CA ALA A 292 0.13 10.29 -0.83
C ALA A 292 1.62 9.99 -0.68
N ILE A 293 2.17 9.10 -1.52
CA ILE A 293 3.60 8.76 -1.52
C ILE A 293 4.45 10.03 -1.63
N SER A 294 4.22 10.84 -2.66
CA SER A 294 5.03 12.04 -2.91
C SER A 294 4.89 13.10 -1.83
N ARG A 295 3.71 13.22 -1.20
CA ARG A 295 3.47 14.22 -0.15
C ARG A 295 4.00 13.80 1.21
N PHE A 296 3.98 12.51 1.52
CA PHE A 296 4.39 12.00 2.82
C PHE A 296 5.86 11.57 2.88
N LEU A 297 6.54 11.43 1.75
CA LEU A 297 7.95 11.01 1.67
C LEU A 297 8.89 11.74 2.65
N PRO A 298 8.82 13.08 2.83
CA PRO A 298 9.73 13.78 3.75
C PRO A 298 9.46 13.54 5.24
N TYR A 299 8.38 12.87 5.61
CA TYR A 299 7.92 12.77 7.00
C TYR A 299 8.34 11.43 7.64
N PRO A 300 9.06 11.42 8.78
CA PRO A 300 9.52 10.19 9.43
C PRO A 300 8.42 9.23 9.90
N ILE A 301 7.18 9.70 10.05
CA ILE A 301 6.02 8.87 10.39
C ILE A 301 5.50 8.05 9.20
N TYR A 302 6.04 8.27 8.01
CA TYR A 302 5.68 7.58 6.78
C TYR A 302 6.80 6.65 6.32
N GLY A 303 6.44 5.50 5.77
CA GLY A 303 7.36 4.74 4.94
C GLY A 303 6.63 4.00 3.83
N GLY A 304 7.34 3.69 2.76
CA GLY A 304 6.78 3.04 1.59
C GLY A 304 7.71 2.01 1.02
N ILE A 305 7.15 0.99 0.37
CA ILE A 305 7.93 -0.03 -0.35
C ILE A 305 7.21 -0.43 -1.63
N PHE A 306 7.98 -0.53 -2.71
CA PHE A 306 7.53 -1.04 -3.98
C PHE A 306 7.88 -2.53 -4.10
N LEU A 307 6.86 -3.38 -4.21
CA LEU A 307 6.98 -4.81 -4.41
C LEU A 307 6.98 -5.10 -5.91
N ASN A 308 8.14 -5.27 -6.52
CA ASN A 308 8.27 -5.48 -7.97
C ASN A 308 8.08 -6.93 -8.43
N LYS A 309 8.36 -7.92 -7.57
CA LYS A 309 8.34 -9.34 -7.93
C LYS A 309 7.04 -10.01 -7.50
N THR A 310 6.32 -10.58 -8.46
CA THR A 310 5.16 -11.41 -8.20
C THR A 310 5.62 -12.80 -7.73
N GLU A 311 4.91 -13.36 -6.74
CA GLU A 311 5.15 -14.73 -6.25
C GLU A 311 4.03 -15.67 -6.72
N ARG A 312 3.44 -15.33 -7.87
CA ARG A 312 2.34 -16.08 -8.48
C ARG A 312 2.84 -17.38 -9.09
N SER A 313 1.91 -18.30 -9.35
CA SER A 313 2.22 -19.53 -10.08
C SER A 313 2.82 -19.23 -11.45
N GLN A 314 3.61 -20.17 -11.97
CA GLN A 314 4.24 -20.05 -13.29
C GLN A 314 3.23 -19.71 -14.39
N LEU A 315 2.02 -20.26 -14.33
CA LEU A 315 0.94 -19.96 -15.28
C LEU A 315 0.51 -18.48 -15.22
N ALA A 316 0.32 -17.94 -14.02
CA ALA A 316 -0.13 -16.57 -13.87
C ALA A 316 0.98 -15.53 -14.15
N ALA A 317 2.24 -15.90 -13.93
CA ALA A 317 3.37 -15.11 -14.40
C ALA A 317 3.42 -15.06 -15.93
N LEU A 318 3.33 -16.23 -16.60
CA LEU A 318 3.30 -16.31 -18.06
C LEU A 318 2.10 -15.59 -18.67
N ALA A 319 0.91 -15.71 -18.06
CA ALA A 319 -0.29 -15.02 -18.54
C ALA A 319 -0.13 -13.49 -18.51
N ALA A 320 0.54 -12.93 -17.50
CA ALA A 320 0.81 -11.49 -17.42
C ALA A 320 1.89 -11.01 -18.41
N GLU A 321 2.75 -11.90 -18.89
CA GLU A 321 3.75 -11.58 -19.92
C GLU A 321 3.20 -11.71 -21.34
N VAL A 322 2.24 -12.61 -21.57
CA VAL A 322 1.75 -12.99 -22.90
C VAL A 322 0.46 -12.27 -23.31
N LEU A 323 -0.37 -11.84 -22.34
CA LEU A 323 -1.64 -11.15 -22.57
C LEU A 323 -1.52 -9.65 -22.28
#